data_AF-A0A2M7BKJ6-F1
#
_entry.id   AF-A0A2M7BKJ6-F1
#
_cell.length_a   1.000
_cell.length_b   1.000
_cell.length_c   1.000
_cell.angle_alpha   90.00
_cell.angle_beta   90.00
_cell.angle_gamma   90.00
#
_symmetry.space_group_name_H-M   'P 1'
#
loop_
_entity.id
_entity.type
_entity.pdbx_description
1 polymer ?
#
loop_
_entity_poly.entity_id
_entity_poly.type
_entity_poly.pdbx_seq_one_letter_code
_entity_poly.pdbx_strand_id
1 'polypeptide(L)'
;VTVTDRTKVAYFRGCGMEMMFPEAAAQTRAILRPATRLLAKKNVCCGLPHLAHGLRDEFLSLARKNIRLFEDAEVVVSDCASCGATLKHLSPFFANDPMWRDRAAAFSGKVMDLTEYLAKVGYTPRQRASAVFTYHDPCHLVRGQGITQPPRELLKAAGSFVEMKEADVCCGGAGSFHIDYPDAAAQILEKKRLNIEQTGAAVVVTGCPGCLIQLAKAAKASGGKFKAIHISQVI
;
A
#
# COMPACT_ATOMS: atom_id res chain seq x y z
N VAL A 1 2.95 -11.51 16.66
CA VAL A 1 2.95 -10.20 17.36
C VAL A 1 1.55 -9.88 17.82
N THR A 2 1.23 -10.04 19.10
CA THR A 2 -0.02 -9.55 19.70
C THR A 2 0.09 -8.03 19.80
N VAL A 3 -0.89 -7.28 19.28
CA VAL A 3 -0.86 -5.81 19.24
C VAL A 3 -1.78 -5.28 20.35
N THR A 4 -1.29 -4.33 21.13
CA THR A 4 -2.03 -3.63 22.19
C THR A 4 -1.94 -2.13 21.99
N ASP A 5 -2.72 -1.35 22.74
CA ASP A 5 -2.64 0.12 22.77
C ASP A 5 -1.25 0.65 23.12
N ARG A 6 -0.45 -0.12 23.88
CA ARG A 6 0.93 0.20 24.26
C ARG A 6 1.97 -0.14 23.19
N THR A 7 1.63 -0.95 22.19
CA THR A 7 2.56 -1.37 21.14
C THR A 7 3.07 -0.13 20.39
N LYS A 8 4.39 0.01 20.27
CA LYS A 8 5.05 1.10 19.55
C LYS A 8 4.95 0.87 18.04
N VAL A 9 3.96 1.47 17.41
CA VAL A 9 3.79 1.39 15.95
C VAL A 9 4.43 2.61 15.31
N ALA A 10 5.16 2.40 14.22
CA ALA A 10 5.63 3.46 13.36
C ALA A 10 4.91 3.41 12.01
N TYR A 11 4.46 4.56 11.52
CA TYR A 11 3.85 4.67 10.20
C TYR A 11 4.92 4.97 9.15
N PHE A 12 5.18 4.02 8.26
CA PHE A 12 5.97 4.21 7.05
C PHE A 12 5.10 4.84 5.98
N ARG A 13 5.12 6.17 5.92
CA ARG A 13 4.33 6.94 4.96
C ARG A 13 4.78 6.75 3.51
N GLY A 14 6.08 6.53 3.29
CA GLY A 14 6.64 6.41 1.94
C GLY A 14 6.60 7.73 1.16
N CYS A 15 7.43 7.84 0.12
CA CYS A 15 7.55 9.08 -0.66
C CYS A 15 6.33 9.33 -1.55
N GLY A 16 5.78 8.29 -2.19
CA GLY A 16 4.69 8.43 -3.15
C GLY A 16 3.38 8.90 -2.51
N MET A 17 3.02 8.32 -1.35
CA MET A 17 1.83 8.77 -0.62
C MET A 17 2.03 10.17 -0.06
N GLU A 18 3.19 10.49 0.51
CA GLU A 18 3.47 11.82 1.06
C GLU A 18 3.40 12.94 0.03
N MET A 19 3.97 12.73 -1.15
CA MET A 19 4.07 13.79 -2.16
C MET A 19 2.83 13.90 -3.04
N MET A 20 2.17 12.79 -3.35
CA MET A 20 1.09 12.75 -4.34
C MET A 20 -0.30 12.55 -3.74
N PHE A 21 -0.40 11.97 -2.54
CA PHE A 21 -1.67 11.67 -1.86
C PHE A 21 -1.61 12.05 -0.37
N PRO A 22 -1.23 13.30 -0.01
CA PRO A 22 -1.01 13.71 1.37
C PRO A 22 -2.27 13.56 2.24
N GLU A 23 -3.47 13.71 1.67
CA GLU A 23 -4.74 13.52 2.37
C GLU A 23 -4.92 12.05 2.77
N ALA A 24 -4.63 11.11 1.87
CA ALA A 24 -4.70 9.67 2.17
C ALA A 24 -3.70 9.29 3.27
N ALA A 25 -2.48 9.84 3.22
CA ALA A 25 -1.48 9.63 4.25
C ALA A 25 -1.89 10.25 5.61
N ALA A 26 -2.58 11.39 5.59
CA ALA A 26 -3.13 12.01 6.79
C ALA A 26 -4.26 11.16 7.39
N GLN A 27 -5.13 10.58 6.56
CA GLN A 27 -6.17 9.67 7.03
C GLN A 27 -5.59 8.38 7.62
N THR A 28 -4.58 7.77 6.98
CA THR A 28 -3.86 6.63 7.56
C THR A 28 -3.32 6.96 8.95
N ARG A 29 -2.70 8.14 9.12
CA ARG A 29 -2.22 8.59 10.42
C ARG A 29 -3.35 8.78 11.43
N ALA A 30 -4.49 9.33 11.02
CA ALA A 30 -5.65 9.53 11.87
C ALA A 30 -6.25 8.21 12.36
N ILE A 31 -6.34 7.20 11.48
CA ILE A 31 -6.80 5.84 11.80
C ILE A 31 -5.86 5.15 12.80
N LEU A 32 -4.54 5.29 12.62
CA LEU A 32 -3.56 4.64 13.49
C LEU A 32 -3.46 5.27 14.90
N ARG A 33 -3.60 6.59 15.03
CA ARG A 33 -3.46 7.30 16.32
C ARG A 33 -4.24 6.70 17.50
N PRO A 34 -5.54 6.38 17.39
CA PRO A 34 -6.30 5.81 18.51
C PRO A 34 -5.99 4.34 18.78
N ALA A 35 -5.39 3.62 17.83
CA ALA A 35 -5.18 2.18 17.92
C ALA A 35 -3.80 1.79 18.49
N THR A 36 -2.90 2.75 18.74
CA THR A 36 -1.51 2.47 19.12
C THR A 36 -0.77 3.71 19.61
N ARG A 37 0.30 3.48 20.40
CA ARG A 37 1.38 4.45 20.59
C ARG A 37 2.16 4.70 19.27
N LEU A 38 1.68 5.65 18.49
CA LEU A 38 2.29 6.02 17.20
C LEU A 38 3.61 6.80 17.37
N LEU A 39 4.70 6.25 16.85
CA LEU A 39 6.00 6.90 16.77
C LEU A 39 6.06 7.85 15.57
N ALA A 40 6.33 9.12 15.83
CA ALA A 40 6.58 10.10 14.77
C ALA A 40 8.00 9.92 14.22
N LYS A 41 8.12 9.33 13.03
CA LYS A 41 9.38 9.13 12.32
C LYS A 41 9.26 9.71 10.91
N LYS A 42 10.33 10.33 10.41
CA LYS A 42 10.42 10.81 9.03
C LYS A 42 11.21 9.81 8.21
N ASN A 43 10.51 8.88 7.54
CA ASN A 43 11.17 7.87 6.71
C ASN A 43 11.80 8.48 5.45
N VAL A 44 12.76 7.75 4.89
CA VAL A 44 13.24 7.98 3.53
C VAL A 44 12.48 7.07 2.56
N CYS A 45 12.78 7.18 1.25
CA CYS A 45 12.23 6.27 0.24
C CYS A 45 12.49 4.80 0.63
N CYS A 46 11.55 3.90 0.31
CA CYS A 46 11.74 2.45 0.50
C CYS A 46 12.84 1.86 -0.41
N GLY A 47 13.22 2.59 -1.45
CA GLY A 47 14.26 2.22 -2.40
C GLY A 47 13.76 1.41 -3.60
N LEU A 48 12.48 1.03 -3.67
CA LEU A 48 11.94 0.23 -4.79
C LEU A 48 12.30 0.78 -6.18
N PRO A 49 12.16 2.10 -6.47
CA PRO A 49 12.53 2.62 -7.78
C PRO A 49 14.01 2.41 -8.12
N HIS A 50 14.91 2.53 -7.14
CA HIS A 50 16.35 2.32 -7.34
C HIS A 50 16.63 0.85 -7.66
N LEU A 51 16.04 -0.06 -6.87
CA LEU A 51 16.16 -1.50 -7.10
C LEU A 51 15.64 -1.91 -8.49
N ALA A 52 14.50 -1.37 -8.90
CA ALA A 52 13.91 -1.65 -10.22
C ALA A 52 14.78 -1.19 -11.40
N HIS A 53 15.67 -0.22 -11.18
CA HIS A 53 16.61 0.30 -12.18
C HIS A 53 18.04 -0.22 -12.00
N GLY A 54 18.24 -1.26 -11.18
CA GLY A 54 19.56 -1.86 -10.95
C GLY A 54 20.50 -1.04 -10.06
N LEU A 55 20.02 0.06 -9.47
CA LEU A 55 20.77 0.91 -8.52
C LEU A 55 20.79 0.27 -7.13
N ARG A 56 21.52 -0.84 -7.03
CA ARG A 56 21.53 -1.73 -5.85
C ARG A 56 22.17 -1.07 -4.64
N ASP A 57 23.25 -0.31 -4.82
CA ASP A 57 23.99 0.29 -3.70
C ASP A 57 23.17 1.41 -3.04
N GLU A 58 22.47 2.21 -3.85
CA GLU A 58 21.52 3.23 -3.40
C GLU A 58 20.34 2.59 -2.67
N PHE A 59 19.80 1.49 -3.21
CA PHE A 59 18.76 0.70 -2.55
C PHE A 59 19.22 0.21 -1.17
N LEU A 60 20.40 -0.40 -1.08
CA LEU A 60 20.96 -0.88 0.18
C LEU A 60 21.23 0.27 1.17
N SER A 61 21.71 1.42 0.69
CA SER A 61 21.89 2.63 1.50
C SER A 61 20.58 3.13 2.11
N LEU A 62 19.51 3.18 1.31
CA LEU A 62 18.16 3.53 1.79
C LEU A 62 17.60 2.49 2.76
N ALA A 63 17.80 1.21 2.48
CA ALA A 63 17.38 0.12 3.37
C ALA A 63 18.05 0.22 4.75
N ARG A 64 19.37 0.43 4.80
CA ARG A 64 20.12 0.65 6.04
C ARG A 64 19.60 1.84 6.85
N LYS A 65 19.26 2.95 6.18
CA LYS A 65 18.66 4.15 6.82
C LYS A 65 17.29 3.84 7.41
N ASN A 66 16.42 3.15 6.67
CA ASN A 66 15.09 2.78 7.16
C ASN A 66 15.18 1.80 8.34
N ILE A 67 16.04 0.77 8.26
CA ILE A 67 16.23 -0.18 9.36
C ILE A 67 16.61 0.58 10.65
N ARG A 68 17.64 1.44 10.61
CA ARG A 68 18.06 2.27 11.76
C ARG A 68 16.94 3.14 12.32
N LEU A 69 16.17 3.78 11.45
CA LEU A 69 15.13 4.72 11.87
C LEU A 69 14.03 4.06 12.70
N PHE A 70 13.75 2.79 12.43
CA PHE A 70 12.63 2.06 12.98
C PHE A 70 13.02 0.95 13.96
N GLU A 71 14.26 0.89 14.45
CA GLU A 71 14.70 -0.17 15.38
C GLU A 71 13.86 -0.21 16.67
N ASP A 72 13.47 0.96 17.18
CA ASP A 72 12.67 1.14 18.39
C ASP A 72 11.16 0.91 18.21
N ALA A 73 10.70 0.70 16.97
CA ALA A 73 9.32 0.33 16.67
C ALA A 73 9.12 -1.18 16.86
N GLU A 74 7.98 -1.58 17.42
CA GLU A 74 7.57 -2.99 17.51
C GLU A 74 6.84 -3.43 16.24
N VAL A 75 6.18 -2.50 15.55
CA VAL A 75 5.50 -2.72 14.26
C VAL A 75 5.74 -1.52 13.36
N VAL A 76 5.96 -1.75 12.07
CA VAL A 76 6.08 -0.72 11.04
C VAL A 76 4.92 -0.90 10.06
N VAL A 77 3.93 -0.01 10.10
CA VAL A 77 2.77 -0.08 9.21
C VAL A 77 3.04 0.74 7.96
N SER A 78 2.80 0.16 6.77
CA SER A 78 2.77 0.90 5.51
C SER A 78 1.40 0.83 4.87
N ASP A 79 0.92 1.94 4.33
CA ASP A 79 -0.29 2.03 3.52
C ASP A 79 -0.02 2.01 2.02
N CYS A 80 1.21 1.69 1.64
CA CYS A 80 1.62 1.55 0.26
C CYS A 80 2.07 0.11 0.04
N ALA A 81 1.27 -0.67 -0.71
CA ALA A 81 1.55 -2.07 -1.02
C ALA A 81 2.96 -2.30 -1.57
N SER A 82 3.43 -1.39 -2.42
CA SER A 82 4.79 -1.41 -2.97
C SER A 82 5.86 -1.21 -1.90
N CYS A 83 5.68 -0.23 -1.01
CA CYS A 83 6.63 -0.01 0.09
C CYS A 83 6.61 -1.18 1.07
N GLY A 84 5.42 -1.64 1.48
CA GLY A 84 5.25 -2.79 2.36
C GLY A 84 5.95 -4.04 1.83
N ALA A 85 5.73 -4.40 0.56
CA ALA A 85 6.38 -5.54 -0.07
C ALA A 85 7.91 -5.39 -0.09
N THR A 86 8.44 -4.23 -0.51
CA THR A 86 9.89 -3.98 -0.53
C THR A 86 10.52 -4.11 0.86
N LEU A 87 9.89 -3.53 1.88
CA LEU A 87 10.41 -3.52 3.24
C LEU A 87 10.33 -4.91 3.91
N LYS A 88 9.26 -5.67 3.65
CA LYS A 88 9.12 -7.07 4.09
C LYS A 88 10.17 -8.02 3.48
N HIS A 89 10.73 -7.67 2.32
CA HIS A 89 11.70 -8.51 1.60
C HIS A 89 13.13 -7.96 1.67
N LEU A 90 13.48 -7.14 2.66
CA LEU A 90 14.86 -6.64 2.83
C LEU A 90 15.82 -7.71 3.31
N SER A 91 15.38 -8.62 4.19
CA SER A 91 16.28 -9.58 4.86
C SER A 91 17.23 -10.36 3.90
N PRO A 92 16.76 -10.92 2.76
CA PRO A 92 17.64 -11.62 1.83
C PRO A 92 18.79 -10.77 1.25
N PHE A 93 18.59 -9.46 1.14
CA PHE A 93 19.63 -8.55 0.61
C PHE A 93 20.82 -8.37 1.57
N PHE A 94 20.65 -8.73 2.85
CA PHE A 94 21.66 -8.61 3.90
C PHE A 94 22.12 -9.96 4.44
N ALA A 95 21.77 -11.08 3.79
CA ALA A 95 22.07 -12.43 4.29
C ALA A 95 23.57 -12.66 4.57
N ASN A 96 24.43 -12.07 3.74
CA ASN A 96 25.89 -12.20 3.81
C ASN A 96 26.57 -11.02 4.54
N ASP A 97 25.81 -10.11 5.16
CA ASP A 97 26.35 -8.95 5.88
C ASP A 97 26.14 -9.17 7.40
N PRO A 98 27.16 -9.59 8.17
CA PRO A 98 27.02 -9.91 9.59
C PRO A 98 26.50 -8.74 10.43
N MET A 99 26.79 -7.49 10.03
CA MET A 99 26.35 -6.30 10.76
C MET A 99 24.85 -6.02 10.56
N TRP A 100 24.28 -6.48 9.45
CA TRP A 100 22.91 -6.12 9.05
C TRP A 100 21.95 -7.28 8.97
N ARG A 101 22.42 -8.53 8.84
CA ARG A 101 21.59 -9.72 8.66
C ARG A 101 20.44 -9.79 9.67
N ASP A 102 20.77 -9.77 10.95
CA ASP A 102 19.79 -9.96 12.02
C ASP A 102 18.88 -8.73 12.18
N ARG A 103 19.44 -7.53 11.96
CA ARG A 103 18.69 -6.26 11.99
C ARG A 103 17.67 -6.16 10.84
N ALA A 104 18.06 -6.60 9.65
CA ALA A 104 17.20 -6.64 8.47
C ALA A 104 16.09 -7.70 8.64
N ALA A 105 16.42 -8.87 9.19
CA ALA A 105 15.42 -9.90 9.53
C ALA A 105 14.40 -9.38 10.55
N ALA A 106 14.87 -8.76 11.64
CA ALA A 106 14.01 -8.17 12.65
C ALA A 106 13.13 -7.04 12.09
N PHE A 107 13.69 -6.18 11.23
CA PHE A 107 12.93 -5.12 10.56
C PHE A 107 11.88 -5.68 9.59
N SER A 108 12.26 -6.59 8.69
CA SER A 108 11.33 -7.20 7.74
C SER A 108 10.19 -7.94 8.44
N GLY A 109 10.46 -8.63 9.56
CA GLY A 109 9.46 -9.36 10.33
C GLY A 109 8.44 -8.51 11.08
N LYS A 110 8.68 -7.19 11.22
CA LYS A 110 7.74 -6.26 11.88
C LYS A 110 7.01 -5.31 10.93
N VAL A 111 7.29 -5.37 9.63
CA VAL A 111 6.56 -4.59 8.64
C VAL A 111 5.19 -5.22 8.40
N MET A 112 4.12 -4.42 8.42
CA MET A 112 2.75 -4.85 8.13
C MET A 112 2.11 -3.91 7.12
N ASP A 113 1.22 -4.45 6.30
CA ASP A 113 0.30 -3.62 5.53
C ASP A 113 -0.72 -2.96 6.47
N LEU A 114 -1.24 -1.78 6.10
CA LEU A 114 -2.29 -1.10 6.85
C LEU A 114 -3.50 -2.01 7.10
N THR A 115 -3.98 -2.70 6.07
CA THR A 115 -5.20 -3.52 6.18
C THR A 115 -4.98 -4.75 7.06
N GLU A 116 -3.82 -5.40 6.92
CA GLU A 116 -3.37 -6.49 7.78
C GLU A 116 -3.28 -6.05 9.25
N TYR A 117 -2.67 -4.89 9.51
CA TYR A 117 -2.58 -4.35 10.86
C TYR A 117 -3.95 -4.05 11.45
N LEU A 118 -4.84 -3.40 10.69
CA LEU A 118 -6.19 -3.02 11.13
C LEU A 118 -7.07 -4.23 11.44
N ALA A 119 -7.04 -5.26 10.58
CA ALA A 119 -7.74 -6.52 10.87
C ALA A 119 -7.25 -7.15 12.18
N LYS A 120 -5.93 -7.12 12.40
CA LYS A 120 -5.31 -7.73 13.58
C LYS A 120 -5.63 -7.04 14.90
N VAL A 121 -5.86 -5.72 14.88
CA VAL A 121 -6.29 -4.95 16.06
C VAL A 121 -7.82 -4.88 16.20
N GLY A 122 -8.57 -5.58 15.34
CA GLY A 122 -10.03 -5.54 15.37
C GLY A 122 -10.62 -4.17 15.00
N TYR A 123 -9.92 -3.39 14.18
CA TYR A 123 -10.43 -2.10 13.72
C TYR A 123 -11.70 -2.30 12.89
N THR A 124 -12.71 -1.49 13.17
CA THR A 124 -13.95 -1.41 12.38
C THR A 124 -14.18 0.04 11.96
N PRO A 125 -14.41 0.33 10.67
CA PRO A 125 -14.81 1.64 10.18
C PRO A 125 -16.01 2.18 10.96
N ARG A 126 -15.92 3.44 11.41
CA ARG A 126 -16.98 4.06 12.24
C ARG A 126 -18.18 4.55 11.43
N GLN A 127 -17.96 4.84 10.15
CA GLN A 127 -18.97 5.37 9.26
C GLN A 127 -19.18 4.42 8.10
N ARG A 128 -20.45 4.29 7.69
CA ARG A 128 -20.80 3.59 6.46
C ARG A 128 -21.05 4.62 5.37
N ALA A 129 -20.29 4.54 4.28
CA ALA A 129 -20.53 5.33 3.10
C ALA A 129 -21.76 4.81 2.34
N SER A 130 -22.46 5.73 1.67
CA SER A 130 -23.57 5.39 0.78
C SER A 130 -23.11 4.87 -0.59
N ALA A 131 -21.85 5.11 -0.96
CA ALA A 131 -21.29 4.67 -2.23
C ALA A 131 -21.05 3.16 -2.28
N VAL A 132 -21.16 2.59 -3.48
CA VAL A 132 -20.76 1.21 -3.78
C VAL A 132 -19.28 1.18 -4.15
N PHE A 133 -18.52 0.34 -3.45
CA PHE A 133 -17.09 0.13 -3.62
C PHE A 133 -16.79 -1.12 -4.44
N THR A 134 -15.75 -1.04 -5.27
CA THR A 134 -15.00 -2.21 -5.71
C THR A 134 -13.53 -2.06 -5.33
N TYR A 135 -12.73 -3.13 -5.42
CA TYR A 135 -11.33 -3.11 -5.01
C TYR A 135 -10.41 -3.53 -6.15
N HIS A 136 -9.39 -2.72 -6.41
CA HIS A 136 -8.23 -3.15 -7.17
C HIS A 136 -7.14 -3.61 -6.22
N ASP A 137 -6.87 -4.91 -6.25
CA ASP A 137 -5.76 -5.56 -5.57
C ASP A 137 -4.41 -5.09 -6.15
N PRO A 138 -3.58 -4.34 -5.39
CA PRO A 138 -2.23 -4.07 -5.83
C PRO A 138 -1.44 -5.39 -5.95
N CYS A 139 -0.72 -5.57 -7.05
CA CYS A 139 0.08 -6.77 -7.28
C CYS A 139 1.11 -7.01 -6.17
N HIS A 140 1.74 -5.95 -5.64
CA HIS A 140 2.65 -6.04 -4.50
C HIS A 140 1.97 -6.41 -3.18
N LEU A 141 0.66 -6.20 -3.04
CA LEU A 141 -0.08 -6.63 -1.84
C LEU A 141 -0.39 -8.13 -1.93
N VAL A 142 -1.00 -8.56 -3.05
CA VAL A 142 -1.42 -9.95 -3.23
C VAL A 142 -0.22 -10.87 -3.47
N ARG A 143 0.59 -10.61 -4.51
CA ARG A 143 1.72 -11.48 -4.87
C ARG A 143 2.93 -11.22 -4.00
N GLY A 144 3.14 -9.96 -3.62
CA GLY A 144 4.28 -9.55 -2.83
C GLY A 144 4.11 -9.74 -1.32
N GLN A 145 2.89 -9.77 -0.78
CA GLN A 145 2.68 -9.94 0.67
C GLN A 145 1.68 -11.04 1.04
N GLY A 146 1.00 -11.66 0.07
CA GLY A 146 0.00 -12.70 0.32
C GLY A 146 -1.30 -12.17 0.93
N ILE A 147 -1.54 -10.86 0.89
CA ILE A 147 -2.69 -10.23 1.57
C ILE A 147 -3.83 -10.03 0.57
N THR A 148 -4.97 -10.66 0.85
CA THR A 148 -6.17 -10.63 -0.01
C THR A 148 -7.45 -10.31 0.75
N GLN A 149 -7.67 -10.91 1.92
CA GLN A 149 -8.93 -10.77 2.68
C GLN A 149 -9.08 -9.44 3.45
N PRO A 150 -8.06 -8.94 4.19
CA PRO A 150 -8.24 -7.77 5.05
C PRO A 150 -8.81 -6.52 4.35
N PRO A 151 -8.39 -6.15 3.12
CA PRO A 151 -9.00 -5.02 2.41
C PRO A 151 -10.51 -5.19 2.20
N ARG A 152 -10.96 -6.40 1.87
CA ARG A 152 -12.37 -6.71 1.55
C ARG A 152 -13.24 -6.65 2.80
N GLU A 153 -12.75 -7.18 3.91
CA GLU A 153 -13.45 -7.13 5.21
C GLU A 153 -13.68 -5.69 5.65
N LEU A 154 -12.64 -4.85 5.57
CA LEU A 154 -12.73 -3.43 5.89
C LEU A 154 -13.71 -2.70 4.97
N LEU A 155 -13.70 -2.97 3.67
CA LEU A 155 -14.62 -2.32 2.73
C LEU A 155 -16.08 -2.73 2.92
N LYS A 156 -16.35 -4.01 3.23
CA LYS A 156 -17.70 -4.49 3.58
C LYS A 156 -18.22 -3.85 4.88
N ALA A 157 -17.32 -3.58 5.83
CA ALA A 157 -17.66 -2.87 7.05
C ALA A 157 -17.92 -1.37 6.79
N ALA A 158 -17.17 -0.77 5.86
CA ALA A 158 -17.29 0.65 5.49
C ALA A 158 -18.46 0.96 4.52
N GLY A 159 -19.07 -0.01 3.85
CA GLY A 159 -20.18 0.25 2.93
C GLY A 159 -20.61 -0.96 2.10
N SER A 160 -21.23 -0.69 0.95
CA SER A 160 -21.60 -1.72 -0.02
C SER A 160 -20.40 -2.07 -0.88
N PHE A 161 -20.09 -3.36 -1.00
CA PHE A 161 -18.91 -3.85 -1.74
C PHE A 161 -19.31 -4.84 -2.83
N VAL A 162 -18.75 -4.68 -4.02
CA VAL A 162 -18.86 -5.60 -5.15
C VAL A 162 -17.47 -5.99 -5.66
N GLU A 163 -17.24 -7.29 -5.82
CA GLU A 163 -15.95 -7.81 -6.28
C GLU A 163 -15.76 -7.53 -7.78
N MET A 164 -14.56 -7.10 -8.16
CA MET A 164 -14.20 -6.87 -9.55
C MET A 164 -13.64 -8.14 -10.18
N LYS A 165 -14.04 -8.43 -11.42
CA LYS A 165 -13.39 -9.46 -12.22
C LYS A 165 -11.90 -9.14 -12.40
N GLU A 166 -11.04 -10.14 -12.20
CA GLU A 166 -9.58 -10.00 -12.35
C GLU A 166 -9.02 -8.85 -11.49
N ALA A 167 -9.48 -8.73 -10.25
CA ALA A 167 -9.11 -7.63 -9.35
C ALA A 167 -7.60 -7.44 -9.22
N ASP A 168 -6.84 -8.53 -9.21
CA ASP A 168 -5.37 -8.64 -9.05
C ASP A 168 -4.56 -8.57 -10.35
N VAL A 169 -5.23 -8.51 -11.51
CA VAL A 169 -4.54 -8.22 -12.78
C VAL A 169 -4.03 -6.78 -12.74
N CYS A 170 -2.79 -6.60 -13.19
CA CYS A 170 -2.06 -5.33 -13.13
C CYS A 170 -2.88 -4.18 -13.74
N CYS A 171 -2.82 -2.99 -13.14
CA CYS A 171 -3.41 -1.77 -13.70
C CYS A 171 -2.51 -1.09 -14.75
N GLY A 172 -1.26 -1.53 -14.91
CA GLY A 172 -0.27 -0.92 -15.80
C GLY A 172 0.56 0.20 -15.15
N GLY A 173 0.39 0.47 -13.85
CA GLY A 173 1.06 1.58 -13.15
C GLY A 173 2.40 1.24 -12.48
N ALA A 174 3.08 0.17 -12.88
CA ALA A 174 4.28 -0.32 -12.21
C ALA A 174 5.49 0.62 -12.40
N GLY A 175 5.81 1.43 -11.39
CA GLY A 175 6.98 2.32 -11.44
C GLY A 175 6.96 3.24 -12.67
N SER A 176 8.07 3.30 -13.40
CA SER A 176 8.21 4.05 -14.66
C SER A 176 7.59 3.36 -15.87
N PHE A 177 7.08 2.11 -15.77
CA PHE A 177 6.57 1.34 -16.92
C PHE A 177 5.55 2.12 -17.75
N HIS A 178 4.64 2.86 -17.09
CA HIS A 178 3.62 3.65 -17.77
C HIS A 178 4.15 4.92 -18.48
N ILE A 179 5.39 5.30 -18.18
CA ILE A 179 6.13 6.39 -18.83
C ILE A 179 6.97 5.81 -19.97
N ASP A 180 7.67 4.71 -19.71
CA ASP A 180 8.59 4.07 -20.65
C ASP A 180 7.84 3.34 -21.77
N TYR A 181 6.66 2.78 -21.46
CA TYR A 181 5.82 1.97 -22.38
C TYR A 181 4.35 2.40 -22.32
N PRO A 182 4.03 3.64 -22.74
CA PRO A 182 2.71 4.23 -22.55
C PRO A 182 1.60 3.45 -23.28
N ASP A 183 1.85 2.96 -24.50
CA ASP A 183 0.85 2.24 -25.30
C ASP A 183 0.47 0.90 -24.66
N ALA A 184 1.47 0.14 -24.20
CA ALA A 184 1.25 -1.11 -23.49
C ALA A 184 0.51 -0.88 -22.17
N ALA A 185 0.91 0.14 -21.41
CA ALA A 185 0.24 0.51 -20.17
C ALA A 185 -1.21 0.95 -20.40
N ALA A 186 -1.51 1.64 -21.51
CA ALA A 186 -2.87 2.03 -21.89
C ALA A 186 -3.75 0.82 -22.22
N GLN A 187 -3.25 -0.15 -22.98
CA GLN A 187 -3.98 -1.38 -23.28
C GLN A 187 -4.31 -2.21 -22.03
N ILE A 188 -3.36 -2.27 -21.08
CA ILE A 188 -3.58 -2.94 -19.78
C ILE A 188 -4.64 -2.17 -18.98
N LEU A 189 -4.52 -0.85 -18.90
CA LEU A 189 -5.43 -0.01 -18.15
C LEU A 189 -6.85 -0.05 -18.71
N GLU A 190 -7.01 -0.16 -20.02
CA GLU A 190 -8.32 -0.22 -20.67
C GLU A 190 -9.11 -1.45 -20.22
N LYS A 191 -8.47 -2.63 -20.19
CA LYS A 191 -9.08 -3.85 -19.64
C LYS A 191 -9.49 -3.66 -18.18
N LYS A 192 -8.64 -3.01 -17.37
CA LYS A 192 -8.95 -2.70 -15.98
C LYS A 192 -10.15 -1.76 -15.85
N ARG A 193 -10.23 -0.70 -16.68
CA ARG A 193 -11.35 0.24 -16.71
C ARG A 193 -12.67 -0.47 -17.00
N LEU A 194 -12.69 -1.33 -18.02
CA LEU A 194 -13.89 -2.09 -18.39
C LEU A 194 -14.35 -3.02 -17.25
N ASN A 195 -13.42 -3.72 -16.58
CA ASN A 195 -13.75 -4.56 -15.44
C ASN A 195 -14.31 -3.74 -14.27
N ILE A 196 -13.80 -2.52 -14.01
CA ILE A 196 -14.36 -1.62 -12.99
C ILE A 196 -15.77 -1.19 -13.37
N GLU A 197 -15.99 -0.74 -14.62
CA GLU A 197 -17.30 -0.29 -15.07
C GLU A 197 -18.38 -1.39 -15.00
N GLN A 198 -18.00 -2.63 -15.30
CA GLN A 198 -18.90 -3.79 -15.18
C GLN A 198 -19.40 -4.03 -13.76
N THR A 199 -18.66 -3.58 -12.74
CA THR A 199 -19.12 -3.70 -11.34
C THR A 199 -20.26 -2.74 -11.00
N GLY A 200 -20.44 -1.66 -11.76
CA GLY A 200 -21.34 -0.56 -11.42
C GLY A 200 -20.92 0.24 -10.18
N ALA A 201 -19.75 -0.01 -9.60
CA ALA A 201 -19.26 0.70 -8.43
C ALA A 201 -18.90 2.16 -8.77
N ALA A 202 -19.32 3.08 -7.90
CA ALA A 202 -18.99 4.50 -8.04
C ALA A 202 -17.55 4.81 -7.59
N VAL A 203 -16.91 3.90 -6.86
CA VAL A 203 -15.57 4.07 -6.31
C VAL A 203 -14.77 2.79 -6.46
N VAL A 204 -13.61 2.87 -7.10
CA VAL A 204 -12.57 1.83 -7.06
C VAL A 204 -11.56 2.19 -5.97
N VAL A 205 -11.38 1.27 -5.03
CA VAL A 205 -10.48 1.43 -3.89
C VAL A 205 -9.18 0.67 -4.13
N THR A 206 -8.05 1.21 -3.68
CA THR A 206 -6.75 0.51 -3.72
C THR A 206 -5.80 0.98 -2.61
N GLY A 207 -4.70 0.26 -2.40
CA GLY A 207 -3.67 0.52 -1.37
C GLY A 207 -2.28 0.85 -1.91
N CYS A 208 -2.19 1.50 -3.07
CA CYS A 208 -0.90 1.78 -3.72
C CYS A 208 -0.93 3.08 -4.54
N PRO A 209 0.04 4.01 -4.36
CA PRO A 209 0.08 5.28 -5.08
C PRO A 209 0.23 5.11 -6.60
N GLY A 210 1.04 4.16 -7.06
CA GLY A 210 1.18 3.88 -8.50
C GLY A 210 -0.14 3.38 -9.12
N CYS A 211 -0.89 2.56 -8.37
CA CYS A 211 -2.22 2.14 -8.78
C CYS A 211 -3.20 3.31 -8.79
N LEU A 212 -3.18 4.20 -7.79
CA LEU A 212 -4.06 5.37 -7.75
C LEU A 212 -3.89 6.28 -8.96
N ILE A 213 -2.64 6.59 -9.34
CA ILE A 213 -2.34 7.42 -10.53
C ILE A 213 -2.94 6.78 -11.78
N GLN A 214 -2.71 5.48 -11.95
CA GLN A 214 -3.14 4.77 -13.15
C GLN A 214 -4.67 4.60 -13.19
N LEU A 215 -5.30 4.28 -12.06
CA LEU A 215 -6.76 4.19 -11.95
C LEU A 215 -7.45 5.55 -12.08
N ALA A 216 -6.81 6.65 -11.69
CA ALA A 216 -7.33 7.99 -11.93
C ALA A 216 -7.39 8.31 -13.44
N LYS A 217 -6.43 7.83 -14.24
CA LYS A 217 -6.50 7.91 -15.70
C LYS A 217 -7.68 7.10 -16.25
N ALA A 218 -7.91 5.89 -15.74
CA ALA A 218 -9.07 5.07 -16.12
C ALA A 218 -10.40 5.75 -15.75
N ALA A 219 -10.49 6.34 -14.56
CA ALA A 219 -11.65 7.11 -14.13
C ALA A 219 -11.95 8.27 -15.08
N LYS A 220 -10.92 9.02 -15.49
CA LYS A 220 -11.07 10.09 -16.49
C LYS A 220 -11.56 9.54 -17.84
N ALA A 221 -10.97 8.44 -18.32
CA ALA A 221 -11.37 7.81 -19.58
C ALA A 221 -12.80 7.22 -19.55
N SER A 222 -13.31 6.85 -18.37
CA SER A 222 -14.69 6.39 -18.18
C SER A 222 -15.75 7.48 -18.35
N GLY A 223 -15.35 8.75 -18.46
CA GLY A 223 -16.27 9.88 -18.37
C GLY A 223 -16.72 10.17 -16.94
N GLY A 224 -15.95 9.75 -15.94
CA GLY A 224 -16.24 10.00 -14.52
C GLY A 224 -17.27 9.06 -13.89
N LYS A 225 -17.53 7.89 -14.49
CA LYS A 225 -18.45 6.86 -13.94
C LYS A 225 -18.03 6.37 -12.55
N PHE A 226 -16.73 6.40 -12.27
CA PHE A 226 -16.18 6.05 -10.96
C PHE A 226 -15.02 6.98 -10.57
N LYS A 227 -14.64 6.96 -9.29
CA LYS A 227 -13.44 7.61 -8.75
C LYS A 227 -12.46 6.59 -8.20
N ALA A 228 -11.16 6.86 -8.32
CA ALA A 228 -10.12 6.07 -7.67
C ALA A 228 -9.75 6.70 -6.32
N ILE A 229 -9.86 5.93 -5.23
CA ILE A 229 -9.66 6.43 -3.86
C ILE A 229 -8.75 5.47 -3.08
N HIS A 230 -7.91 6.02 -2.21
CA HIS A 230 -7.08 5.20 -1.33
C HIS A 230 -7.92 4.57 -0.22
N ILE A 231 -7.62 3.33 0.18
CA ILE A 231 -8.42 2.62 1.18
C ILE A 231 -8.56 3.38 2.51
N SER A 232 -7.52 4.08 2.96
CA SER A 232 -7.56 4.90 4.18
C SER A 232 -8.56 6.06 4.15
N GLN A 233 -9.04 6.47 2.98
CA GLN A 233 -10.03 7.54 2.86
C GLN A 233 -11.47 7.02 2.86
N VAL A 234 -11.63 5.70 2.86
CA VAL A 234 -12.93 5.02 2.82
C VAL A 234 -13.25 4.36 4.16
N ILE A 235 -12.22 3.91 4.88
CA ILE A 235 -12.33 3.15 6.13
C ILE A 235 -12.19 4.00 7.38
#